data_AF-A0A819JMD3-F1
#
_entry.id   AF-A0A819JMD3-F1
#
_cell.length_a   1.000
_cell.length_b   1.000
_cell.length_c   1.000
_cell.angle_alpha   90.00
_cell.angle_beta   90.00
_cell.angle_gamma   90.00
#
_symmetry.space_group_name_H-M   'P 1'
#
loop_
_entity.id
_entity.type
_entity.pdbx_description
1 polymer ?
#
loop_
_entity_poly.entity_id
_entity_poly.type
_entity_poly.pdbx_seq_one_letter_code
_entity_poly.pdbx_strand_id
1 'polypeptide(L)'
;MKTSCCNGERTTVKYLLQNTLFQTVNRSESDENIHLHDDTVHLLPAQGTCRQILDRCDRTPTDTTKTEVERPPHRSIEALKQRFSNGVAEQCEWPLKNDLAESYSRAIYWGCVKDRGIEKTIKKILEANVLEDDGEVSTEVVKTYFKNALEYNDPTFLLTAYTVENQFYRKLNSEMTNGNHRQVFKNLCGNWTGYYTGIIMKNPVFDRFHFSGRLYRGIQISSSDYAKYKIGTAFTKTSFQSTTKSWELAKKIAGLSETISEKLPVMLIFTIIDRRSALSIEEISEFPHEEEVLIVPGTLFMVYSINENKTPYEIELRQLEWKNEF
;
A
#
# COMPACT_ATOMS: atom_id res chain seq x y z
N MET A 1 31.64 5.00 -13.44
CA MET A 1 30.93 3.88 -12.79
C MET A 1 30.80 2.68 -13.72
N LYS A 2 30.19 2.83 -14.91
CA LYS A 2 30.09 1.78 -15.96
C LYS A 2 31.40 1.03 -16.21
N THR A 3 32.49 1.73 -16.54
CA THR A 3 33.82 1.12 -16.78
C THR A 3 34.33 0.32 -15.59
N SER A 4 34.23 0.85 -14.38
CA SER A 4 34.65 0.14 -13.16
C SER A 4 33.78 -1.07 -12.82
N CYS A 5 32.47 -1.04 -13.13
CA CYS A 5 31.59 -2.19 -12.97
C CYS A 5 31.83 -3.26 -14.05
N CYS A 6 32.20 -2.88 -15.27
CA CYS A 6 32.59 -3.82 -16.34
C CYS A 6 33.95 -4.48 -16.05
N ASN A 7 34.88 -3.75 -15.42
CA ASN A 7 36.21 -4.24 -15.08
C ASN A 7 36.28 -5.04 -13.77
N GLY A 8 35.17 -5.20 -13.04
CA GLY A 8 35.16 -5.91 -11.75
C GLY A 8 35.90 -5.17 -10.63
N GLU A 9 36.09 -3.84 -10.74
CA GLU A 9 36.83 -3.02 -9.77
C GLU A 9 36.00 -2.75 -8.51
N ARG A 10 35.80 -3.79 -7.68
CA ARG A 10 34.86 -3.78 -6.54
C ARG A 10 35.05 -2.61 -5.57
N THR A 11 36.31 -2.27 -5.24
CA THR A 11 36.63 -1.16 -4.31
C THR A 11 36.23 0.19 -4.90
N THR A 12 36.51 0.40 -6.19
CA THR A 12 36.13 1.61 -6.94
C THR A 12 34.62 1.71 -7.05
N VAL A 13 33.92 0.60 -7.32
CA VAL A 13 32.45 0.59 -7.40
C VAL A 13 31.81 0.90 -6.04
N LYS A 14 32.31 0.35 -4.93
CA LYS A 14 31.85 0.72 -3.58
C LYS A 14 32.05 2.21 -3.30
N TYR A 15 33.23 2.73 -3.60
CA TYR A 15 33.53 4.15 -3.41
C TYR A 15 32.62 5.03 -4.27
N LEU A 16 32.42 4.69 -5.54
CA LEU A 16 31.51 5.42 -6.43
C LEU A 16 30.06 5.33 -5.95
N LEU A 17 29.57 4.16 -5.51
CA LEU A 17 28.22 4.00 -4.96
C LEU A 17 27.99 4.89 -3.74
N GLN A 18 28.97 5.00 -2.84
CA GLN A 18 28.87 5.85 -1.65
C GLN A 18 28.90 7.35 -1.96
N ASN A 19 29.45 7.74 -3.11
CA ASN A 19 29.68 9.14 -3.48
C ASN A 19 28.86 9.60 -4.70
N THR A 20 28.01 8.73 -5.25
CA THR A 20 27.19 9.02 -6.44
C THR A 20 25.73 9.08 -6.04
N LEU A 21 25.03 10.13 -6.47
CA LEU A 21 23.60 10.28 -6.25
C LEU A 21 22.85 9.07 -6.85
N PHE A 22 21.92 8.52 -6.08
CA PHE A 22 21.07 7.37 -6.45
C PHE A 22 20.51 7.44 -7.89
N GLN A 23 20.10 8.63 -8.31
CA GLN A 23 19.55 8.88 -9.65
C GLN A 23 20.56 8.70 -10.78
N THR A 24 21.84 9.01 -10.52
CA THR A 24 22.92 8.81 -11.50
C THR A 24 23.23 7.32 -11.67
N VAL A 25 22.95 6.51 -10.65
CA VAL A 25 23.11 5.05 -10.73
C VAL A 25 21.93 4.39 -11.46
N ASN A 26 20.74 4.98 -11.38
CA ASN A 26 19.51 4.47 -12.01
C ASN A 26 19.16 5.09 -13.38
N ARG A 27 19.95 6.05 -13.89
CA ARG A 27 19.73 6.55 -15.25
C ARG A 27 20.02 5.43 -16.23
N SER A 28 18.97 4.94 -16.89
CA SER A 28 19.08 4.12 -18.10
C SER A 28 19.73 4.98 -19.17
N GLU A 29 21.03 4.83 -19.37
CA GLU A 29 21.64 5.23 -20.64
C GLU A 29 21.05 4.33 -21.72
N SER A 30 20.53 4.95 -22.77
CA SER A 30 19.77 4.36 -23.87
C SER A 30 20.41 3.10 -24.47
N ASP A 31 19.58 2.08 -24.65
CA ASP A 31 19.61 0.97 -25.64
C ASP A 31 20.88 0.12 -25.82
N GLU A 32 21.95 0.32 -25.06
CA GLU A 32 23.07 -0.61 -25.03
C GLU A 32 22.94 -1.56 -23.85
N ASN A 33 22.75 -2.85 -24.11
CA ASN A 33 22.85 -3.92 -23.10
C ASN A 33 24.20 -3.77 -22.36
N ILE A 34 24.17 -3.27 -21.13
CA ILE A 34 25.37 -3.04 -20.33
C ILE A 34 25.72 -4.35 -19.64
N HIS A 35 26.78 -5.01 -20.07
CA HIS A 35 27.26 -6.23 -19.44
C HIS A 35 28.14 -5.92 -18.23
N LEU A 36 27.60 -6.10 -17.02
CA LEU A 36 28.32 -5.95 -15.75
C LEU A 36 29.00 -7.25 -15.29
N HIS A 37 30.09 -7.14 -14.52
CA HIS A 37 30.77 -8.29 -13.91
C HIS A 37 30.00 -8.76 -12.65
N ASP A 38 29.77 -10.08 -12.52
CA ASP A 38 28.94 -10.72 -11.48
C ASP A 38 29.22 -10.17 -10.06
N ASP A 39 30.49 -10.06 -9.67
CA ASP A 39 30.91 -9.60 -8.32
C ASP A 39 30.51 -8.17 -7.94
N THR A 40 30.24 -7.32 -8.93
CA THR A 40 29.91 -5.89 -8.75
C THR A 40 28.41 -5.62 -8.80
N VAL A 41 27.64 -6.48 -9.48
CA VAL A 41 26.18 -6.40 -9.57
C VAL A 41 25.53 -6.52 -8.20
N HIS A 42 26.09 -7.34 -7.31
CA HIS A 42 25.61 -7.52 -5.94
C HIS A 42 25.73 -6.28 -5.03
N LEU A 43 26.48 -5.26 -5.44
CA LEU A 43 26.63 -4.02 -4.65
C LEU A 43 25.50 -3.01 -4.91
N LEU A 44 24.74 -3.20 -6.01
CA LEU A 44 23.69 -2.30 -6.47
C LEU A 44 22.38 -2.38 -5.62
N PRO A 45 21.88 -3.58 -5.22
CA PRO A 45 20.67 -3.69 -4.40
C PRO A 45 20.80 -3.03 -3.03
N ALA A 46 21.99 -3.08 -2.41
CA ALA A 46 22.29 -2.48 -1.10
C ALA A 46 22.17 -0.94 -1.08
N GLN A 47 22.04 -0.31 -2.25
CA GLN A 47 21.83 1.13 -2.40
C GLN A 47 20.46 1.46 -3.01
N GLY A 48 19.56 0.46 -3.11
CA GLY A 48 18.18 0.60 -3.58
C GLY A 48 18.01 0.69 -5.10
N THR A 49 19.05 0.45 -5.89
CA THR A 49 19.01 0.68 -7.34
C THR A 49 18.09 -0.30 -8.06
N CYS A 50 17.51 0.13 -9.18
CA CYS A 50 16.44 -0.55 -9.87
C CYS A 50 16.92 -1.91 -10.43
N ARG A 51 16.15 -2.96 -10.16
CA ARG A 51 16.48 -4.37 -10.40
C ARG A 51 16.51 -4.80 -11.89
N GLN A 52 16.62 -3.85 -12.82
CA GLN A 52 16.46 -4.08 -14.26
C GLN A 52 17.78 -4.06 -15.05
N ILE A 53 18.93 -3.89 -14.40
CA ILE A 53 20.24 -3.85 -15.09
C ILE A 53 20.74 -5.28 -15.36
N LEU A 54 20.78 -5.69 -16.62
CA LEU A 54 21.25 -7.02 -17.03
C LEU A 54 22.77 -7.17 -16.87
N ASP A 55 23.27 -8.37 -16.62
CA ASP A 55 24.69 -8.72 -16.58
C ASP A 55 25.19 -9.13 -17.98
N ARG A 56 26.40 -9.70 -18.06
CA ARG A 56 26.96 -10.24 -19.32
C ARG A 56 26.23 -11.44 -19.94
N CYS A 57 25.27 -12.01 -19.21
CA CYS A 57 24.51 -13.20 -19.56
C CYS A 57 23.02 -12.90 -19.71
N ASP A 58 22.64 -11.62 -19.91
CA ASP A 58 21.26 -11.14 -19.95
C ASP A 58 20.45 -11.49 -18.70
N ARG A 59 21.14 -11.59 -17.55
CA ARG A 59 20.56 -11.89 -16.25
C ARG A 59 20.46 -10.59 -15.47
N THR A 60 19.28 -10.24 -14.97
CA THR A 60 19.12 -9.14 -14.01
C THR A 60 19.99 -9.35 -12.77
N PRO A 61 20.20 -8.35 -11.90
CA PRO A 61 20.92 -8.54 -10.63
C PRO A 61 20.25 -9.60 -9.75
N THR A 62 18.96 -9.88 -10.00
CA THR A 62 18.15 -10.92 -9.38
C THR A 62 18.32 -12.32 -9.98
N ASP A 63 18.82 -12.44 -11.22
CA ASP A 63 19.02 -13.73 -11.90
C ASP A 63 20.39 -14.36 -11.59
N THR A 64 21.38 -13.55 -11.21
CA THR A 64 22.76 -13.97 -10.88
C THR A 64 22.94 -14.44 -9.43
N THR A 65 22.05 -14.02 -8.51
CA THR A 65 22.12 -14.28 -7.06
C THR A 65 21.49 -15.60 -6.60
N LYS A 66 21.26 -16.58 -7.48
CA LYS A 66 20.50 -17.83 -7.18
C LYS A 66 21.00 -18.70 -6.02
N THR A 67 22.12 -18.38 -5.38
CA THR A 67 22.55 -18.98 -4.11
C THR A 67 22.02 -18.20 -2.91
N GLU A 68 20.87 -18.66 -2.39
CA GLU A 68 20.35 -18.52 -1.02
C GLU A 68 20.13 -17.14 -0.38
N VAL A 69 20.47 -16.03 -1.04
CA VAL A 69 20.23 -14.68 -0.51
C VAL A 69 19.31 -13.91 -1.46
N GLU A 70 18.18 -13.45 -0.92
CA GLU A 70 17.20 -12.51 -1.52
C GLU A 70 16.03 -13.11 -2.34
N ARG A 71 15.13 -13.79 -1.63
CA ARG A 71 13.69 -13.56 -1.88
C ARG A 71 13.43 -12.05 -1.73
N PRO A 72 12.53 -11.42 -2.52
CA PRO A 72 12.14 -10.03 -2.27
C PRO A 72 11.71 -9.89 -0.80
N PRO A 73 11.89 -8.71 -0.19
CA PRO A 73 11.78 -8.56 1.24
C PRO A 73 10.44 -9.14 1.69
N HIS A 74 10.49 -10.13 2.57
CA HIS A 74 9.30 -10.65 3.22
C HIS A 74 9.15 -9.90 4.51
N ARG A 75 8.02 -9.23 4.70
CA ARG A 75 7.66 -8.74 6.03
C ARG A 75 7.51 -9.92 6.98
N SER A 76 7.89 -9.69 8.23
CA SER A 76 7.46 -10.59 9.30
C SER A 76 5.93 -10.61 9.38
N ILE A 77 5.38 -11.69 9.93
CA ILE A 77 3.93 -11.76 10.16
C ILE A 77 3.48 -10.63 11.09
N GLU A 78 4.34 -10.19 12.02
CA GLU A 78 4.10 -9.08 12.92
C GLU A 78 4.00 -7.75 12.17
N ALA A 79 4.91 -7.48 11.23
CA ALA A 79 4.86 -6.29 10.38
C ALA A 79 3.63 -6.29 9.46
N LEU A 80 3.27 -7.44 8.90
CA LEU A 80 2.00 -7.62 8.18
C LEU A 80 0.80 -7.33 9.08
N LYS A 81 0.77 -7.89 10.29
CA LYS A 81 -0.28 -7.63 11.27
C LYS A 81 -0.37 -6.14 11.60
N GLN A 82 0.74 -5.44 11.74
CA GLN A 82 0.74 -3.99 12.01
C GLN A 82 0.28 -3.14 10.83
N ARG A 83 0.52 -3.58 9.59
CA ARG A 83 0.03 -2.90 8.38
C ARG A 83 -1.44 -3.19 8.10
N PHE A 84 -1.84 -4.44 8.27
CA PHE A 84 -3.21 -4.94 8.07
C PHE A 84 -4.09 -4.75 9.31
N SER A 85 -3.55 -4.23 10.40
CA SER A 85 -4.32 -3.65 11.50
C SER A 85 -4.04 -2.15 11.45
N ASN A 86 -4.96 -1.26 11.80
CA ASN A 86 -4.75 0.19 11.61
C ASN A 86 -3.66 0.84 12.53
N GLY A 87 -2.63 0.11 12.98
CA GLY A 87 -1.52 0.58 13.82
C GLY A 87 -1.91 1.04 15.23
N VAL A 88 -3.16 1.43 15.44
CA VAL A 88 -3.73 1.87 16.71
C VAL A 88 -4.65 0.76 17.21
N ALA A 89 -4.27 0.11 18.31
CA ALA A 89 -4.94 -1.06 18.87
C ALA A 89 -6.44 -0.86 19.24
N GLU A 90 -6.96 0.37 19.13
CA GLU A 90 -8.29 0.78 19.59
C GLU A 90 -9.19 1.39 18.50
N GLN A 91 -8.72 1.55 17.26
CA GLN A 91 -9.60 2.09 16.21
C GLN A 91 -10.51 1.00 15.65
N CYS A 92 -11.83 1.21 15.79
CA CYS A 92 -12.85 0.37 15.19
C CYS A 92 -12.63 0.30 13.67
N GLU A 93 -12.56 -0.93 13.12
CA GLU A 93 -12.32 -1.15 11.68
C GLU A 93 -13.37 -0.44 10.79
N TRP A 94 -14.55 -0.17 11.34
CA TRP A 94 -15.66 0.50 10.68
C TRP A 94 -16.12 1.74 11.45
N PRO A 95 -15.54 2.92 11.17
CA PRO A 95 -15.91 4.16 11.86
C PRO A 95 -17.32 4.64 11.50
N LEU A 96 -17.84 4.24 10.34
CA LEU A 96 -19.15 4.68 9.83
C LEU A 96 -20.03 3.46 9.50
N LYS A 97 -21.31 3.57 9.86
CA LYS A 97 -22.32 2.51 9.67
C LYS A 97 -23.62 3.08 9.11
N ASN A 98 -24.39 2.24 8.42
CA ASN A 98 -25.73 2.55 7.91
C ASN A 98 -25.77 3.91 7.20
N ASP A 99 -26.71 4.78 7.53
CA ASP A 99 -26.93 6.10 6.90
C ASP A 99 -25.66 6.97 6.84
N LEU A 100 -24.79 6.90 7.87
CA LEU A 100 -23.53 7.63 7.86
C LEU A 100 -22.53 7.03 6.87
N ALA A 101 -22.50 5.70 6.73
CA ALA A 101 -21.65 5.02 5.76
C ALA A 101 -22.08 5.36 4.33
N GLU A 102 -23.39 5.33 4.08
CA GLU A 102 -23.95 5.71 2.79
C GLU A 102 -23.68 7.18 2.46
N SER A 103 -23.95 8.10 3.40
CA SER A 103 -23.75 9.53 3.19
C SER A 103 -22.28 9.85 2.86
N TYR A 104 -21.34 9.23 3.57
CA TYR A 104 -19.91 9.40 3.32
C TYR A 104 -19.50 8.84 1.95
N SER A 105 -19.96 7.64 1.63
CA SER A 105 -19.67 6.99 0.35
C SER A 105 -20.24 7.76 -0.84
N ARG A 106 -21.47 8.28 -0.75
CA ARG A 106 -22.05 9.18 -1.77
C ARG A 106 -21.20 10.43 -1.97
N ALA A 107 -20.75 11.05 -0.88
CA ALA A 107 -19.97 12.28 -0.96
C ALA A 107 -18.60 12.05 -1.62
N ILE A 108 -17.97 10.90 -1.38
CA ILE A 108 -16.78 10.44 -2.13
C ILE A 108 -17.10 10.26 -3.61
N TYR A 109 -18.17 9.52 -3.91
CA TYR A 109 -18.55 9.17 -5.27
C TYR A 109 -18.86 10.41 -6.12
N TRP A 110 -19.60 11.38 -5.57
CA TRP A 110 -20.00 12.63 -6.21
C TRP A 110 -18.92 13.73 -6.24
N GLY A 111 -17.69 13.43 -5.83
CA GLY A 111 -16.54 14.28 -6.14
C GLY A 111 -16.10 15.25 -5.05
N CYS A 112 -16.29 14.93 -3.76
CA CYS A 112 -15.54 15.57 -2.67
C CYS A 112 -14.02 15.49 -2.91
N VAL A 113 -13.58 14.42 -3.57
CA VAL A 113 -12.17 14.18 -3.89
C VAL A 113 -11.94 14.32 -5.39
N LYS A 114 -10.88 15.06 -5.75
CA LYS A 114 -10.52 15.39 -7.13
C LYS A 114 -9.04 15.12 -7.34
N ASP A 115 -8.67 14.64 -8.53
CA ASP A 115 -7.27 14.69 -8.95
C ASP A 115 -6.87 16.17 -9.11
N ARG A 116 -5.80 16.56 -8.43
CA ARG A 116 -5.25 17.92 -8.45
C ARG A 116 -3.85 17.95 -9.09
N GLY A 117 -3.37 16.83 -9.61
CA GLY A 117 -2.05 16.65 -10.19
C GLY A 117 -0.98 16.30 -9.17
N ILE A 118 0.11 15.69 -9.65
CA ILE A 118 1.24 15.19 -8.85
C ILE A 118 1.89 16.32 -8.06
N GLU A 119 2.25 17.41 -8.74
CA GLU A 119 2.97 18.54 -8.14
C GLU A 119 2.21 19.14 -6.95
N LYS A 120 0.92 19.46 -7.12
CA LYS A 120 0.09 20.02 -6.04
C LYS A 120 -0.09 19.02 -4.90
N THR A 121 -0.18 17.74 -5.22
CA THR A 121 -0.36 16.68 -4.22
C THR A 121 0.89 16.54 -3.35
N ILE A 122 2.06 16.42 -3.97
CA ILE A 122 3.34 16.32 -3.25
C ILE A 122 3.61 17.58 -2.44
N LYS A 123 3.38 18.76 -3.01
CA LYS A 123 3.50 20.02 -2.28
C LYS A 123 2.66 20.01 -0.99
N LYS A 124 1.39 19.57 -1.08
CA LYS A 124 0.50 19.49 0.10
C LYS A 124 0.94 18.45 1.13
N ILE A 125 1.47 17.32 0.68
CA ILE A 125 2.03 16.29 1.56
C ILE A 125 3.23 16.85 2.34
N LEU A 126 4.16 17.52 1.63
CA LEU A 126 5.35 18.10 2.25
C LEU A 126 4.99 19.25 3.23
N GLU A 127 4.04 20.12 2.87
CA GLU A 127 3.53 21.17 3.76
C GLU A 127 2.92 20.63 5.06
N ALA A 128 2.43 19.39 5.06
CA ALA A 128 1.83 18.74 6.22
C ALA A 128 2.86 18.10 7.18
N ASN A 129 4.17 18.16 6.86
CA ASN A 129 5.25 17.61 7.69
C ASN A 129 5.05 16.12 8.07
N VAL A 130 4.49 15.32 7.15
CA VAL A 130 4.21 13.89 7.43
C VAL A 130 5.44 12.99 7.31
N LEU A 131 6.58 13.55 6.91
CA LEU A 131 7.87 12.87 6.74
C LEU A 131 8.94 13.39 7.72
N GLU A 132 8.54 13.71 8.96
CA GLU A 132 9.48 14.12 10.02
C GLU A 132 10.57 13.07 10.21
N ASP A 133 11.84 13.46 10.11
CA ASP A 133 12.96 12.53 10.21
C ASP A 133 12.99 11.87 11.61
N ASP A 134 12.59 10.60 11.66
CA ASP A 134 12.69 9.73 12.83
C ASP A 134 13.99 8.91 12.82
N GLY A 135 14.88 9.17 11.85
CA GLY A 135 16.10 8.40 11.63
C GLY A 135 15.87 7.09 10.88
N GLU A 136 14.66 6.80 10.40
CA GLU A 136 14.39 5.60 9.61
C GLU A 136 14.84 5.78 8.14
N VAL A 137 15.62 4.82 7.64
CA VAL A 137 16.00 4.70 6.22
C VAL A 137 14.78 4.73 5.28
N SER A 138 13.63 4.29 5.79
CA SER A 138 12.34 4.25 5.10
C SER A 138 11.82 5.64 4.71
N THR A 139 12.18 6.70 5.44
CA THR A 139 11.77 8.09 5.15
C THR A 139 12.48 8.63 3.90
N GLU A 140 13.77 8.37 3.74
CA GLU A 140 14.53 8.79 2.54
C GLU A 140 14.08 8.05 1.28
N VAL A 141 13.69 6.79 1.42
CA VAL A 141 13.07 6.01 0.33
C VAL A 141 11.77 6.67 -0.15
N VAL A 142 10.89 7.07 0.78
CA VAL A 142 9.65 7.78 0.41
C VAL A 142 9.90 9.14 -0.21
N LYS A 143 10.86 9.93 0.31
CA LYS A 143 11.27 11.20 -0.34
C LYS A 143 11.78 10.97 -1.77
N THR A 144 12.53 9.89 -1.98
CA THR A 144 13.01 9.50 -3.31
C THR A 144 11.86 9.18 -4.26
N TYR A 145 10.85 8.44 -3.80
CA TYR A 145 9.65 8.21 -4.61
C TYR A 145 8.88 9.48 -4.94
N PHE A 146 8.77 10.43 -4.01
CA PHE A 146 8.15 11.73 -4.31
C PHE A 146 8.94 12.51 -5.35
N LYS A 147 10.28 12.49 -5.27
CA LYS A 147 11.12 13.13 -6.29
C LYS A 147 10.93 12.48 -7.66
N ASN A 148 10.92 11.15 -7.73
CA ASN A 148 10.69 10.41 -8.97
C ASN A 148 9.29 10.70 -9.55
N ALA A 149 8.26 10.79 -8.71
CA ALA A 149 6.92 11.18 -9.14
C ALA A 149 6.92 12.54 -9.86
N LEU A 150 7.67 13.52 -9.34
CA LEU A 150 7.82 14.84 -9.98
C LEU A 150 8.66 14.79 -11.26
N GLU A 151 9.79 14.09 -11.22
CA GLU A 151 10.75 14.04 -12.33
C GLU A 151 10.18 13.31 -13.56
N TYR A 152 9.47 12.20 -13.34
CA TYR A 152 8.89 11.39 -14.40
C TYR A 152 7.42 11.71 -14.68
N ASN A 153 6.82 12.61 -13.90
CA ASN A 153 5.39 12.91 -13.94
C ASN A 153 4.53 11.62 -13.86
N ASP A 154 4.92 10.69 -13.00
CA ASP A 154 4.28 9.39 -12.81
C ASP A 154 3.71 9.26 -11.39
N PRO A 155 2.38 9.21 -11.22
CA PRO A 155 1.76 9.13 -9.91
C PRO A 155 1.94 7.75 -9.24
N THR A 156 2.35 6.71 -9.97
CA THR A 156 2.53 5.36 -9.42
C THR A 156 3.56 5.34 -8.29
N PHE A 157 4.58 6.19 -8.36
CA PHE A 157 5.56 6.35 -7.27
C PHE A 157 4.92 6.80 -5.95
N LEU A 158 3.81 7.55 -5.97
CA LEU A 158 3.08 7.90 -4.74
C LEU A 158 2.44 6.66 -4.09
N LEU A 159 1.91 5.76 -4.92
CA LEU A 159 1.31 4.52 -4.47
C LEU A 159 2.39 3.53 -4.00
N THR A 160 3.53 3.45 -4.67
CA THR A 160 4.71 2.71 -4.19
C THR A 160 5.18 3.24 -2.84
N ALA A 161 5.26 4.57 -2.67
CA ALA A 161 5.63 5.19 -1.39
C ALA A 161 4.67 4.81 -0.25
N TYR A 162 3.37 4.64 -0.53
CA TYR A 162 2.42 4.13 0.45
C TYR A 162 2.68 2.69 0.89
N THR A 163 3.31 1.88 0.03
CA THR A 163 3.67 0.50 0.38
C THR A 163 4.93 0.37 1.21
N VAL A 164 5.71 1.44 1.37
CA VAL A 164 6.92 1.44 2.21
C VAL A 164 6.52 1.32 3.67
N GLU A 165 7.22 0.50 4.44
CA GLU A 165 7.01 0.42 5.88
C GLU A 165 7.59 1.66 6.57
N ASN A 166 6.80 2.72 6.67
CA ASN A 166 7.18 3.94 7.36
C ASN A 166 5.98 4.69 7.99
N GLN A 167 6.24 5.84 8.60
CA GLN A 167 5.21 6.70 9.17
C GLN A 167 4.25 7.32 8.15
N PHE A 168 4.60 7.42 6.85
CA PHE A 168 3.79 8.13 5.86
C PHE A 168 2.40 7.50 5.71
N TYR A 169 2.32 6.19 5.44
CA TYR A 169 1.03 5.52 5.31
C TYR A 169 0.26 5.48 6.64
N ARG A 170 0.98 5.40 7.78
CA ARG A 170 0.39 5.41 9.12
C ARG A 170 -0.27 6.76 9.42
N LYS A 171 0.43 7.88 9.17
CA LYS A 171 -0.09 9.24 9.31
C LYS A 171 -1.25 9.48 8.35
N LEU A 172 -1.16 9.03 7.09
CA LEU A 172 -2.26 9.11 6.13
C LEU A 172 -3.52 8.42 6.65
N ASN A 173 -3.42 7.13 7.01
CA ASN A 173 -4.59 6.36 7.45
C ASN A 173 -5.15 6.91 8.77
N SER A 174 -4.29 7.31 9.70
CA SER A 174 -4.68 7.92 10.98
C SER A 174 -5.44 9.23 10.78
N GLU A 175 -4.95 10.16 9.95
CA GLU A 175 -5.66 11.42 9.69
C GLU A 175 -7.00 11.23 8.97
N MET A 176 -7.13 10.17 8.18
CA MET A 176 -8.38 9.80 7.51
C MET A 176 -9.40 9.12 8.44
N THR A 177 -8.99 8.65 9.62
CA THR A 177 -9.89 8.03 10.61
C THR A 177 -10.11 8.90 11.85
N ASN A 178 -9.24 9.87 12.11
CA ASN A 178 -9.28 10.67 13.33
C ASN A 178 -10.40 11.73 13.32
N GLY A 179 -11.12 11.78 14.44
CA GLY A 179 -12.17 12.75 14.72
C GLY A 179 -13.58 12.22 14.47
N ASN A 180 -14.58 13.09 14.62
CA ASN A 180 -15.96 12.75 14.29
C ASN A 180 -16.18 12.72 12.76
N HIS A 181 -17.32 12.20 12.31
CA HIS A 181 -17.66 12.08 10.89
C HIS A 181 -17.50 13.39 10.10
N ARG A 182 -17.81 14.54 10.71
CA ARG A 182 -17.64 15.86 10.08
C ARG A 182 -16.16 16.23 9.91
N GLN A 183 -15.33 15.92 10.89
CA GLN A 183 -13.89 16.14 10.81
C GLN A 183 -13.24 15.24 9.76
N VAL A 184 -13.61 13.96 9.74
CA VAL A 184 -13.17 13.00 8.71
C VAL A 184 -13.50 13.53 7.31
N PHE A 185 -14.73 14.01 7.11
CA PHE A 185 -15.14 14.60 5.84
C PHE A 185 -14.34 15.85 5.47
N LYS A 186 -14.10 16.74 6.44
CA LYS A 186 -13.28 17.94 6.24
C LYS A 186 -11.84 17.59 5.83
N ASN A 187 -11.24 16.60 6.50
CA ASN A 187 -9.88 16.15 6.20
C ASN A 187 -9.80 15.66 4.75
N LEU A 188 -10.77 14.88 4.33
CA LEU A 188 -10.84 14.29 3.01
C LEU A 188 -11.09 15.28 1.86
N CYS A 189 -11.89 16.34 2.07
CA CYS A 189 -12.12 17.30 0.99
C CYS A 189 -11.04 18.41 0.95
N GLY A 190 -10.45 18.77 2.09
CA GLY A 190 -9.65 19.99 2.25
C GLY A 190 -8.16 19.82 2.56
N ASN A 191 -7.74 18.69 3.13
CA ASN A 191 -6.35 18.49 3.56
C ASN A 191 -5.54 17.70 2.53
N TRP A 192 -4.24 17.50 2.82
CA TRP A 192 -3.32 16.74 1.98
C TRP A 192 -3.79 15.30 1.74
N THR A 193 -4.48 14.68 2.70
CA THR A 193 -5.09 13.35 2.55
C THR A 193 -6.08 13.32 1.39
N GLY A 194 -6.88 14.37 1.22
CA GLY A 194 -7.76 14.55 0.07
C GLY A 194 -7.06 14.73 -1.27
N TYR A 195 -5.86 15.32 -1.28
CA TYR A 195 -5.04 15.42 -2.50
C TYR A 195 -4.50 14.04 -2.86
N TYR A 196 -3.93 13.33 -1.88
CA TYR A 196 -3.43 11.98 -2.05
C TYR A 196 -4.55 11.01 -2.50
N THR A 197 -5.68 10.98 -1.80
CA THR A 197 -6.82 10.14 -2.20
C THR A 197 -7.34 10.51 -3.59
N GLY A 198 -7.34 11.79 -3.94
CA GLY A 198 -7.84 12.26 -5.23
C GLY A 198 -7.00 11.79 -6.40
N ILE A 199 -5.68 11.89 -6.29
CA ILE A 199 -4.79 11.42 -7.35
C ILE A 199 -4.88 9.90 -7.49
N ILE A 200 -4.92 9.13 -6.39
CA ILE A 200 -5.01 7.66 -6.46
C ILE A 200 -6.35 7.20 -7.05
N MET A 201 -7.47 7.83 -6.69
CA MET A 201 -8.80 7.38 -7.13
C MET A 201 -9.22 7.87 -8.52
N LYS A 202 -8.66 8.98 -9.01
CA LYS A 202 -9.18 9.68 -10.20
C LYS A 202 -8.16 9.80 -11.32
N ASN A 203 -6.87 9.57 -11.07
CA ASN A 203 -5.87 9.66 -12.12
C ASN A 203 -5.96 8.45 -13.08
N PRO A 204 -6.06 8.65 -14.41
CA PRO A 204 -6.19 7.56 -15.38
C PRO A 204 -5.03 6.57 -15.40
N VAL A 205 -3.83 6.94 -14.92
CA VAL A 205 -2.68 6.02 -14.82
C VAL A 205 -3.02 4.80 -13.96
N PHE A 206 -3.94 4.95 -13.00
CA PHE A 206 -4.35 3.84 -12.13
C PHE A 206 -5.41 2.92 -12.75
N ASP A 207 -5.95 3.23 -13.94
CA ASP A 207 -6.99 2.41 -14.57
C ASP A 207 -6.56 0.95 -14.79
N ARG A 208 -5.26 0.73 -15.06
CA ARG A 208 -4.67 -0.60 -15.26
C ARG A 208 -4.62 -1.44 -14.00
N PHE A 209 -4.69 -0.83 -12.82
CA PHE A 209 -4.63 -1.54 -11.54
C PHE A 209 -6.04 -1.84 -10.98
N HIS A 210 -7.10 -1.34 -11.62
CA HIS A 210 -8.46 -1.58 -11.15
C HIS A 210 -8.78 -3.06 -11.00
N PHE A 211 -9.38 -3.42 -9.87
CA PHE A 211 -9.60 -4.81 -9.48
C PHE A 211 -11.06 -5.06 -9.12
N SER A 212 -11.63 -6.13 -9.68
CA SER A 212 -12.90 -6.72 -9.25
C SER A 212 -12.69 -8.19 -8.88
N GLY A 213 -13.38 -8.67 -7.87
CA GLY A 213 -13.25 -10.05 -7.42
C GLY A 213 -13.25 -10.19 -5.90
N ARG A 214 -12.73 -11.31 -5.43
CA ARG A 214 -12.71 -11.68 -4.01
C ARG A 214 -11.39 -11.30 -3.36
N LEU A 215 -11.45 -10.66 -2.20
CA LEU A 215 -10.30 -10.24 -1.40
C LEU A 215 -10.45 -10.70 0.04
N TYR A 216 -9.32 -10.82 0.73
CA TYR A 216 -9.25 -11.32 2.10
C TYR A 216 -8.48 -10.35 2.99
N ARG A 217 -8.92 -10.22 4.24
CA ARG A 217 -8.18 -9.52 5.28
C ARG A 217 -8.34 -10.26 6.59
N GLY A 218 -7.22 -10.73 7.12
CA GLY A 218 -7.17 -11.27 8.47
C GLY A 218 -6.98 -10.17 9.49
N ILE A 219 -7.76 -10.20 10.56
CA ILE A 219 -7.66 -9.27 11.67
C ILE A 219 -7.90 -9.98 13.01
N GLN A 220 -7.44 -9.36 14.09
CA GLN A 220 -7.82 -9.74 15.45
C GLN A 220 -8.64 -8.59 16.05
N ILE A 221 -9.89 -8.85 16.42
CA ILE A 221 -10.80 -7.82 16.94
C ILE A 221 -11.38 -8.22 18.29
N SER A 222 -11.76 -7.23 19.09
CA SER A 222 -12.44 -7.48 20.36
C SER A 222 -13.82 -8.10 20.13
N SER A 223 -14.36 -8.83 21.12
CA SER A 223 -15.73 -9.34 21.06
C SER A 223 -16.77 -8.22 20.90
N SER A 224 -16.52 -7.04 21.47
CA SER A 224 -17.41 -5.87 21.34
C SER A 224 -17.38 -5.27 19.94
N ASP A 225 -16.22 -5.28 19.25
CA ASP A 225 -16.13 -4.92 17.84
C ASP A 225 -16.73 -5.98 16.93
N TYR A 226 -16.55 -7.26 17.25
CA TYR A 226 -17.16 -8.36 16.51
C TYR A 226 -18.70 -8.31 16.57
N ALA A 227 -19.28 -8.01 17.74
CA ALA A 227 -20.72 -7.86 17.91
C ALA A 227 -21.36 -6.73 17.07
N LYS A 228 -20.53 -5.84 16.50
CA LYS A 228 -20.98 -4.79 15.58
C LYS A 228 -21.35 -5.33 14.21
N TYR A 229 -20.81 -6.48 13.81
CA TYR A 229 -21.13 -7.11 12.53
C TYR A 229 -22.46 -7.85 12.66
N LYS A 230 -23.47 -7.35 11.93
CA LYS A 230 -24.77 -8.00 11.82
C LYS A 230 -25.15 -8.07 10.37
N ILE A 231 -25.71 -9.20 9.94
CA ILE A 231 -26.22 -9.39 8.58
C ILE A 231 -27.13 -8.21 8.20
N GLY A 232 -26.94 -7.65 7.01
CA GLY A 232 -27.65 -6.47 6.51
C GLY A 232 -27.09 -5.13 6.97
N THR A 233 -26.11 -5.09 7.89
CA THR A 233 -25.46 -3.82 8.28
C THR A 233 -24.53 -3.35 7.18
N ALA A 234 -24.63 -2.06 6.84
CA ALA A 234 -23.75 -1.41 5.88
C ALA A 234 -22.56 -0.71 6.58
N PHE A 235 -21.39 -0.83 5.98
CA PHE A 235 -20.13 -0.28 6.47
C PHE A 235 -19.35 0.38 5.34
N THR A 236 -18.62 1.44 5.68
CA THR A 236 -17.60 2.00 4.80
C THR A 236 -16.36 2.32 5.62
N LYS A 237 -15.19 2.19 4.99
CA LYS A 237 -13.96 2.71 5.58
C LYS A 237 -13.68 4.12 5.08
N THR A 238 -13.09 4.92 5.96
CA THR A 238 -12.77 6.32 5.68
C THR A 238 -11.35 6.48 5.15
N SER A 239 -10.48 5.51 5.39
CA SER A 239 -9.11 5.42 4.89
C SER A 239 -8.97 4.36 3.80
N PHE A 240 -7.78 4.26 3.21
CA PHE A 240 -7.43 3.11 2.39
C PHE A 240 -7.38 1.84 3.23
N GLN A 241 -7.66 0.71 2.58
CA GLN A 241 -7.79 -0.59 3.23
C GLN A 241 -6.95 -1.61 2.47
N SER A 242 -5.80 -1.99 3.04
CA SER A 242 -4.98 -3.07 2.49
C SER A 242 -5.67 -4.42 2.67
N THR A 243 -5.76 -5.17 1.59
CA THR A 243 -6.28 -6.55 1.54
C THR A 243 -5.36 -7.39 0.67
N THR A 244 -5.55 -8.70 0.65
CA THR A 244 -4.76 -9.62 -0.18
C THR A 244 -5.67 -10.53 -0.99
N LYS A 245 -5.22 -10.95 -2.18
CA LYS A 245 -5.87 -12.02 -2.94
C LYS A 245 -5.65 -13.40 -2.30
N SER A 246 -4.61 -13.55 -1.48
CA SER A 246 -4.24 -14.81 -0.84
C SER A 246 -5.00 -15.05 0.47
N TRP A 247 -5.92 -16.01 0.45
CA TRP A 247 -6.62 -16.45 1.67
C TRP A 247 -5.66 -16.99 2.73
N GLU A 248 -4.61 -17.71 2.32
CA GLU A 248 -3.64 -18.28 3.24
C GLU A 248 -2.84 -17.20 3.97
N LEU A 249 -2.43 -16.15 3.26
CA LEU A 249 -1.74 -15.01 3.85
C LEU A 249 -2.67 -14.29 4.84
N ALA A 250 -3.90 -13.99 4.44
CA ALA A 250 -4.88 -13.39 5.34
C ALA A 250 -5.14 -14.26 6.57
N LYS A 251 -5.19 -15.60 6.43
CA LYS A 251 -5.37 -16.51 7.56
C LYS A 251 -4.18 -16.47 8.52
N LYS A 252 -2.95 -16.40 8.00
CA LYS A 252 -1.74 -16.21 8.83
C LYS A 252 -1.79 -14.88 9.60
N ILE A 253 -2.26 -13.81 8.96
CA ILE A 253 -2.45 -12.50 9.61
C ILE A 253 -3.53 -12.56 10.71
N ALA A 254 -4.65 -13.24 10.46
CA ALA A 254 -5.70 -13.45 11.46
C ALA A 254 -5.26 -14.36 12.62
N GLY A 255 -4.20 -15.15 12.42
CA GLY A 255 -3.74 -16.19 13.33
C GLY A 255 -3.60 -15.72 14.78
N LEU A 256 -4.04 -16.59 15.69
CA LEU A 256 -4.01 -16.41 17.14
C LEU A 256 -2.58 -16.08 17.59
N SER A 257 -2.34 -14.82 17.93
CA SER A 257 -1.22 -14.50 18.82
C SER A 257 -1.52 -15.19 20.16
N GLU A 258 -0.63 -16.09 20.60
CA GLU A 258 -0.77 -16.83 21.88
C GLU A 258 -0.86 -15.89 23.11
N THR A 259 -0.63 -14.60 22.91
CA THR A 259 -0.37 -13.62 23.96
C THR A 259 -1.55 -12.72 24.35
N ILE A 260 -2.70 -12.74 23.67
CA ILE A 260 -3.83 -11.83 23.99
C ILE A 260 -5.14 -12.60 24.05
N SER A 261 -5.58 -12.98 25.25
CA SER A 261 -6.75 -13.84 25.51
C SER A 261 -8.12 -13.24 25.14
N GLU A 262 -8.19 -12.00 24.66
CA GLU A 262 -9.46 -11.26 24.49
C GLU A 262 -9.81 -10.89 23.04
N LYS A 263 -8.95 -11.23 22.07
CA LYS A 263 -9.22 -10.91 20.66
C LYS A 263 -9.63 -12.15 19.87
N LEU A 264 -10.71 -12.01 19.10
CA LEU A 264 -11.22 -13.01 18.19
C LEU A 264 -10.48 -12.93 16.84
N PRO A 265 -9.97 -14.05 16.32
CA PRO A 265 -9.40 -14.10 14.97
C PRO A 265 -10.53 -14.09 13.94
N VAL A 266 -10.53 -13.08 13.07
CA VAL A 266 -11.59 -12.87 12.07
C VAL A 266 -11.00 -12.72 10.69
N MET A 267 -11.62 -13.38 9.72
CA MET A 267 -11.38 -13.24 8.29
C MET A 267 -12.51 -12.40 7.68
N LEU A 268 -12.18 -11.21 7.23
CA LEU A 268 -13.06 -10.41 6.38
C LEU A 268 -12.88 -10.85 4.94
N ILE A 269 -13.99 -11.18 4.29
CA ILE A 269 -14.02 -11.64 2.90
C ILE A 269 -14.80 -10.62 2.09
N PHE A 270 -14.12 -9.87 1.23
CA PHE A 270 -14.74 -8.82 0.42
C PHE A 270 -15.07 -9.37 -0.97
N THR A 271 -16.24 -8.99 -1.49
CA THR A 271 -16.58 -9.13 -2.91
C THR A 271 -16.66 -7.74 -3.53
N ILE A 272 -15.67 -7.41 -4.38
CA ILE A 272 -15.59 -6.16 -5.14
C ILE A 272 -16.30 -6.37 -6.49
N ILE A 273 -17.31 -5.54 -6.75
CA ILE A 273 -18.11 -5.55 -7.98
C ILE A 273 -17.64 -4.41 -8.89
N ASP A 274 -17.54 -3.19 -8.38
CA ASP A 274 -17.01 -2.05 -9.13
C ASP A 274 -15.48 -2.06 -9.05
N ARG A 275 -14.84 -2.35 -10.19
CA ARG A 275 -13.38 -2.39 -10.32
C ARG A 275 -12.67 -1.10 -9.89
N ARG A 276 -13.35 0.04 -9.90
CA ARG A 276 -12.80 1.35 -9.48
C ARG A 276 -12.66 1.49 -7.97
N SER A 277 -13.25 0.57 -7.21
CA SER A 277 -13.25 0.60 -5.76
C SER A 277 -12.03 -0.10 -5.14
N ALA A 278 -11.19 -0.72 -5.97
CA ALA A 278 -10.00 -1.41 -5.51
C ALA A 278 -8.87 -1.36 -6.55
N LEU A 279 -7.63 -1.32 -6.07
CA LEU A 279 -6.41 -1.29 -6.89
C LEU A 279 -5.52 -2.47 -6.55
N SER A 280 -5.25 -3.36 -7.50
CA SER A 280 -4.23 -4.41 -7.40
C SER A 280 -2.86 -3.78 -7.57
N ILE A 281 -2.11 -3.66 -6.48
CA ILE A 281 -0.82 -2.93 -6.44
C ILE A 281 0.39 -3.86 -6.35
N GLU A 282 0.17 -5.17 -6.49
CA GLU A 282 1.21 -6.20 -6.55
C GLU A 282 2.41 -5.83 -7.43
N GLU A 283 2.16 -5.30 -8.63
CA GLU A 283 3.21 -4.98 -9.62
C GLU A 283 4.12 -3.80 -9.22
N ILE A 284 3.63 -2.92 -8.34
CA ILE A 284 4.32 -1.68 -7.95
C ILE A 284 4.62 -1.60 -6.45
N SER A 285 4.22 -2.63 -5.70
CA SER A 285 4.46 -2.76 -4.27
C SER A 285 5.91 -3.15 -4.02
N GLU A 286 6.49 -2.64 -2.94
CA GLU A 286 7.76 -3.13 -2.43
C GLU A 286 7.69 -4.62 -2.01
N PHE A 287 6.48 -5.13 -1.77
CA PHE A 287 6.19 -6.47 -1.26
C PHE A 287 5.21 -7.22 -2.19
N PRO A 288 5.60 -7.60 -3.42
CA PRO A 288 4.70 -8.18 -4.42
C PRO A 288 4.03 -9.49 -3.95
N HIS A 289 4.73 -10.32 -3.17
CA HIS A 289 4.19 -11.57 -2.63
C HIS A 289 3.02 -11.41 -1.65
N GLU A 290 2.73 -10.19 -1.20
CA GLU A 290 1.53 -9.92 -0.41
C GLU A 290 0.25 -9.96 -1.25
N GLU A 291 0.37 -9.99 -2.59
CA GLU A 291 -0.75 -9.93 -3.54
C GLU A 291 -1.73 -8.82 -3.15
N GLU A 292 -1.17 -7.67 -2.76
CA GLU A 292 -1.92 -6.61 -2.10
C GLU A 292 -2.90 -5.95 -3.07
N VAL A 293 -4.13 -5.80 -2.60
CA VAL A 293 -5.17 -5.03 -3.24
C VAL A 293 -5.65 -3.97 -2.26
N LEU A 294 -5.57 -2.71 -2.67
CA LEU A 294 -5.96 -1.57 -1.88
C LEU A 294 -7.41 -1.18 -2.18
N ILE A 295 -8.31 -1.40 -1.23
CA ILE A 295 -9.69 -0.90 -1.33
C ILE A 295 -9.67 0.60 -1.02
N VAL A 296 -10.32 1.40 -1.87
CA VAL A 296 -10.31 2.87 -1.76
C VAL A 296 -11.31 3.36 -0.69
N PRO A 297 -11.05 4.54 -0.09
CA PRO A 297 -11.97 5.17 0.86
C PRO A 297 -13.38 5.33 0.31
N GLY A 298 -14.38 5.20 1.17
CA GLY A 298 -15.77 5.38 0.76
C GLY A 298 -16.36 4.19 0.01
N THR A 299 -15.67 3.04 -0.10
CA THR A 299 -16.28 1.83 -0.64
C THR A 299 -17.29 1.26 0.36
N LEU A 300 -18.55 1.14 -0.09
CA LEU A 300 -19.66 0.68 0.75
C LEU A 300 -19.83 -0.84 0.65
N PHE A 301 -19.91 -1.49 1.81
CA PHE A 301 -20.09 -2.92 1.95
C PHE A 301 -21.28 -3.24 2.84
N MET A 302 -21.95 -4.35 2.58
CA MET A 302 -22.97 -4.93 3.44
C MET A 302 -22.52 -6.29 3.96
N VAL A 303 -22.76 -6.56 5.24
CA VAL A 303 -22.56 -7.91 5.80
C VAL A 303 -23.57 -8.86 5.18
N TYR A 304 -23.07 -9.79 4.39
CA TYR A 304 -23.88 -10.78 3.71
C TYR A 304 -24.05 -12.06 4.55
N SER A 305 -22.97 -12.54 5.14
CA SER A 305 -23.00 -13.75 5.97
C SER A 305 -21.93 -13.69 7.07
N ILE A 306 -22.16 -14.44 8.14
CA ILE A 306 -21.23 -14.61 9.26
C ILE A 306 -21.15 -16.12 9.54
N ASN A 307 -19.94 -16.67 9.61
CA ASN A 307 -19.69 -18.08 9.90
C ASN A 307 -18.78 -18.23 11.12
N GLU A 308 -19.39 -18.59 12.24
CA GLU A 308 -18.75 -18.79 13.54
C GLU A 308 -18.22 -20.22 13.73
N ASN A 309 -18.51 -21.13 12.79
CA ASN A 309 -18.08 -22.53 12.86
C ASN A 309 -16.68 -22.76 12.28
N LYS A 310 -15.97 -21.68 11.92
CA LYS A 310 -14.63 -21.71 11.33
C LYS A 310 -13.64 -20.95 12.20
N THR A 311 -12.36 -21.31 12.10
CA THR A 311 -11.27 -20.56 12.74
C THR A 311 -10.26 -20.15 11.67
N PRO A 312 -10.08 -18.84 11.40
CA PRO A 312 -10.79 -17.69 11.98
C PRO A 312 -12.30 -17.66 11.65
N TYR A 313 -13.10 -16.91 12.44
CA TYR A 313 -14.49 -16.62 12.08
C TYR A 313 -14.53 -15.89 10.74
N GLU A 314 -15.46 -16.23 9.86
CA GLU A 314 -15.55 -15.59 8.55
C GLU A 314 -16.72 -14.62 8.49
N ILE A 315 -16.47 -13.41 7.99
CA ILE A 315 -17.49 -12.40 7.72
C ILE A 315 -17.43 -12.05 6.24
N GLU A 316 -18.50 -12.36 5.50
CA GLU A 316 -18.60 -12.01 4.09
C GLU A 316 -19.21 -10.62 3.92
N LEU A 317 -18.49 -9.75 3.23
CA LEU A 317 -18.84 -8.38 2.92
C LEU A 317 -19.01 -8.25 1.41
N ARG A 318 -20.20 -7.87 0.96
CA ARG A 318 -20.48 -7.62 -0.46
C ARG A 318 -20.54 -6.14 -0.72
N GLN A 319 -19.84 -5.69 -1.77
CA GLN A 319 -19.93 -4.31 -2.19
C GLN A 319 -21.38 -3.98 -2.58
N LEU A 320 -21.86 -2.83 -2.13
CA LEU A 320 -23.12 -2.26 -2.60
C LEU A 320 -22.83 -1.40 -3.83
N GLU A 321 -23.57 -1.63 -4.91
CA GLU A 321 -23.51 -0.76 -6.09
C GLU A 321 -24.33 0.50 -5.83
N TRP A 322 -23.78 1.64 -6.24
CA TRP A 322 -24.56 2.85 -6.45
C TRP A 322 -25.38 2.67 -7.73
N LYS A 323 -26.51 1.97 -7.63
CA LYS A 323 -27.57 2.13 -8.62
C LYS A 323 -28.13 3.53 -8.39
N ASN A 324 -28.26 4.33 -9.45
CA ASN A 324 -28.78 5.70 -9.40
C ASN A 324 -30.28 5.76 -8.99
N GLU A 325 -30.74 4.91 -8.07
CA GLU A 325 -32.14 4.66 -7.71
C GLU A 325 -32.43 5.05 -6.24
N PHE A 326 -32.04 6.26 -5.82
CA PHE A 326 -32.54 6.88 -4.60
C PHE A 326 -33.13 8.26 -4.91
#